data_AF-A0A2W6YSS7-F1
#
_entry.id   AF-A0A2W6YSS7-F1
#
_cell.length_a   1.000
_cell.length_b   1.000
_cell.length_c   1.000
_cell.angle_alpha   90.00
_cell.angle_beta   90.00
_cell.angle_gamma   90.00
#
_symmetry.space_group_name_H-M   'P 1'
#
loop_
_entity.id
_entity.type
_entity.pdbx_description
1 polymer ?
#
loop_
_entity_poly.entity_id
_entity_poly.type
_entity_poly.pdbx_seq_one_letter_code
_entity_poly.pdbx_strand_id
1 'polypeptide(L)'
;MVLRIRATHLLLAGGFLLAGSPAFAQEGVLFQNLMKGVFGGGEGQDIEYRQRPPLVVPPNSTLPRPQDPASARTAAWPNDPDVARRREEKAATRVPTFNPNWRNNPMLSQEELRKGRIARGEEAPQVAADHNNYNNQIQPIVVGRQLAARHNQADVDALQYGAEPQRRLLTEPPTGYRRPASTAALGPGARGPVEDKQAVGQREFVTGIKPVQ
;
A
#
# COMPACT_ATOMS: atom_id res chain seq x y z
N MET A 1 56.42 72.62 12.27
CA MET A 1 56.31 71.82 11.04
C MET A 1 54.84 71.73 10.65
N VAL A 2 54.50 72.37 9.53
CA VAL A 2 53.36 72.11 8.62
C VAL A 2 51.91 72.34 9.10
N LEU A 3 51.38 73.47 8.61
CA LEU A 3 49.98 73.85 8.35
C LEU A 3 49.08 72.70 7.92
N ARG A 4 47.80 72.68 8.37
CA ARG A 4 46.66 72.25 7.53
C ARG A 4 45.39 73.02 7.85
N ILE A 5 45.10 74.00 6.98
CA ILE A 5 43.79 74.64 6.78
C ILE A 5 42.85 73.60 6.16
N ARG A 6 41.60 73.48 6.65
CA ARG A 6 40.46 73.06 5.81
C ARG A 6 39.18 73.78 6.21
N ALA A 7 38.78 74.65 5.30
CA ALA A 7 37.47 75.28 5.26
C ALA A 7 36.38 74.27 4.86
N THR A 8 35.25 74.54 5.48
CA THR A 8 33.84 74.21 5.24
C THR A 8 33.33 73.88 3.83
N HIS A 9 32.19 73.17 3.87
CA HIS A 9 31.05 73.09 2.92
C HIS A 9 31.06 71.95 1.90
N LEU A 10 30.16 70.95 2.03
CA LEU A 10 28.69 70.88 1.81
C LEU A 10 28.33 70.60 0.34
N LEU A 11 27.44 69.61 0.18
CA LEU A 11 26.64 69.24 -1.01
C LEU A 11 27.41 68.45 -2.08
N LEU A 12 26.82 67.45 -2.75
CA LEU A 12 25.51 67.49 -3.38
C LEU A 12 25.02 66.06 -3.69
N ALA A 13 23.71 65.91 -3.64
CA ALA A 13 22.95 64.75 -4.08
C ALA A 13 23.12 64.45 -5.57
N GLY A 14 22.81 63.21 -5.97
CA GLY A 14 22.37 62.92 -7.34
C GLY A 14 22.82 61.57 -7.84
N GLY A 15 21.87 60.75 -8.29
CA GLY A 15 22.14 59.68 -9.24
C GLY A 15 21.66 58.29 -8.83
N PHE A 16 20.36 58.14 -8.59
CA PHE A 16 19.72 56.84 -8.77
C PHE A 16 19.58 56.62 -10.28
N LEU A 17 20.47 55.82 -10.88
CA LEU A 17 20.29 55.13 -12.18
C LEU A 17 21.58 54.36 -12.55
N LEU A 18 21.70 53.12 -12.08
CA LEU A 18 22.41 52.02 -12.76
C LEU A 18 21.42 50.85 -12.71
N ALA A 19 20.58 50.65 -13.73
CA ALA A 19 20.88 49.84 -14.90
C ALA A 19 21.47 48.48 -14.52
N GLY A 20 20.72 47.42 -14.85
CA GLY A 20 20.99 46.03 -14.48
C GLY A 20 22.46 45.66 -14.63
N SER A 21 23.13 45.46 -13.50
CA SER A 21 24.37 44.71 -13.48
C SER A 21 23.99 43.23 -13.63
N PRO A 22 24.47 42.50 -14.65
CA PRO A 22 24.46 41.05 -14.57
C PRO A 22 25.19 40.69 -13.28
N ALA A 23 24.54 39.95 -12.39
CA ALA A 23 25.21 39.21 -11.35
C ALA A 23 26.10 38.18 -12.06
N PHE A 24 27.29 38.62 -12.47
CA PHE A 24 28.32 37.71 -12.93
C PHE A 24 28.59 36.76 -11.76
N ALA A 25 28.46 35.46 -12.05
CA ALA A 25 28.76 34.37 -11.16
C ALA A 25 30.24 34.40 -10.72
N GLN A 26 30.60 35.33 -9.84
CA GLN A 26 31.83 35.28 -9.04
C GLN A 26 31.71 34.19 -7.96
N GLU A 27 30.50 33.66 -7.77
CA GLU A 27 30.21 32.55 -6.89
C GLU A 27 30.87 31.23 -7.33
N GLY A 28 31.28 31.12 -8.61
CA GLY A 28 32.04 29.96 -9.09
C GLY A 28 33.40 29.81 -8.41
N VAL A 29 34.21 30.88 -8.32
CA VAL A 29 35.55 30.81 -7.73
C VAL A 29 35.51 30.73 -6.20
N LEU A 30 34.55 31.40 -5.56
CA LEU A 30 34.34 31.33 -4.12
C LEU A 30 33.85 29.95 -3.70
N PHE A 31 32.84 29.41 -4.37
CA PHE A 31 32.35 28.05 -4.13
C PHE A 31 33.42 27.01 -4.48
N GLN A 32 34.17 27.19 -5.56
CA GLN A 32 35.26 26.28 -5.93
C GLN A 32 36.42 26.31 -4.93
N ASN A 33 36.77 27.47 -4.38
CA ASN A 33 37.78 27.58 -3.33
C ASN A 33 37.28 27.02 -1.98
N LEU A 34 36.01 27.25 -1.64
CA LEU A 34 35.37 26.65 -0.46
C LEU A 34 35.30 25.12 -0.57
N MET A 35 34.88 24.61 -1.72
CA MET A 35 34.83 23.17 -2.00
C MET A 35 36.23 22.55 -2.00
N LYS A 36 37.24 23.23 -2.57
CA LYS A 36 38.64 22.77 -2.49
C LYS A 36 39.17 22.73 -1.06
N GLY A 37 38.79 23.70 -0.21
CA GLY A 37 39.20 23.78 1.19
C GLY A 37 38.51 22.77 2.12
N VAL A 38 37.24 22.45 1.87
CA VAL A 38 36.45 21.49 2.69
C VAL A 38 36.65 20.04 2.23
N PHE A 39 36.73 19.80 0.92
CA PHE A 39 36.76 18.45 0.34
C PHE A 39 38.15 18.04 -0.20
N GLY A 40 39.18 18.86 -0.01
CA GLY A 40 40.56 18.50 -0.39
C GLY A 40 40.72 18.32 -1.91
N GLY A 41 40.36 19.33 -2.69
CA GLY A 41 40.49 19.32 -4.16
C GLY A 41 41.87 19.77 -4.64
N GLY A 42 42.91 19.01 -4.31
CA GLY A 42 44.24 19.14 -4.94
C GLY A 42 44.27 18.52 -6.33
N GLU A 43 45.18 18.98 -7.20
CA GLU A 43 45.51 18.28 -8.46
C GLU A 43 45.78 16.80 -8.14
N GLY A 44 45.11 15.93 -8.88
CA GLY A 44 44.94 14.52 -8.58
C GLY A 44 46.23 13.88 -8.12
N GLN A 45 46.25 13.46 -6.85
CA GLN A 45 47.24 12.50 -6.40
C GLN A 45 47.07 11.27 -7.29
N ASP A 46 48.13 10.88 -8.00
CA ASP A 46 48.12 9.68 -8.84
C ASP A 46 47.57 8.52 -8.01
N ILE A 47 46.51 7.90 -8.50
CA ILE A 47 45.86 6.80 -7.80
C ILE A 47 46.88 5.68 -7.72
N GLU A 48 47.40 5.45 -6.53
CA GLU A 48 48.32 4.35 -6.32
C GLU A 48 47.53 3.04 -6.38
N TYR A 49 47.59 2.38 -7.54
CA TYR A 49 46.92 1.10 -7.80
C TYR A 49 47.61 -0.02 -7.02
N ARG A 50 47.44 -0.04 -5.69
CA ARG A 50 47.78 -1.18 -4.84
C ARG A 50 46.60 -2.14 -4.79
N GLN A 51 46.89 -3.40 -4.54
CA GLN A 51 45.85 -4.38 -4.24
C GLN A 51 45.03 -3.88 -3.05
N ARG A 52 43.69 -3.95 -3.16
CA ARG A 52 42.80 -3.57 -2.07
C ARG A 52 43.11 -4.44 -0.85
N PRO A 53 43.08 -3.88 0.37
CA PRO A 53 43.24 -4.69 1.57
C PRO A 53 42.19 -5.82 1.58
N PRO A 54 42.55 -7.01 2.07
CA PRO A 54 41.63 -8.15 2.09
C PRO A 54 40.40 -7.84 2.94
N LEU A 55 39.26 -8.43 2.56
CA LEU A 55 37.99 -8.27 3.28
C LEU A 55 38.10 -8.85 4.69
N VAL A 56 37.92 -8.00 5.71
CA VAL A 56 37.89 -8.44 7.11
C VAL A 56 36.53 -9.07 7.37
N VAL A 57 36.51 -10.39 7.51
CA VAL A 57 35.32 -11.13 7.92
C VAL A 57 35.23 -11.10 9.45
N PRO A 58 34.05 -10.83 10.04
CA PRO A 58 33.89 -10.91 11.49
C PRO A 58 34.24 -12.32 12.00
N PRO A 59 34.79 -12.42 13.22
CA PRO A 59 35.32 -13.68 13.78
C PRO A 59 34.24 -14.75 14.00
N ASN A 60 32.96 -14.37 14.04
CA ASN A 60 31.83 -15.28 14.13
C ASN A 60 30.65 -14.78 13.29
N SER A 61 29.85 -15.73 12.80
CA SER A 61 28.60 -15.49 12.06
C SER A 61 27.37 -15.52 12.96
N THR A 62 27.56 -15.49 14.28
CA THR A 62 26.46 -15.56 15.26
C THR A 62 25.67 -14.26 15.22
N LEU A 63 24.49 -14.32 14.63
CA LEU A 63 23.55 -13.21 14.64
C LEU A 63 23.14 -12.90 16.09
N PRO A 64 22.98 -11.62 16.47
CA PRO A 64 22.34 -11.24 17.71
C PRO A 64 20.97 -11.92 17.84
N ARG A 65 20.57 -12.25 19.07
CA ARG A 65 19.24 -12.82 19.32
C ARG A 65 18.15 -11.90 18.74
N PRO A 66 17.11 -12.45 18.09
CA PRO A 66 15.96 -11.67 17.65
C PRO A 66 15.41 -10.84 18.81
N GLN A 67 15.01 -9.60 18.53
CA GLN A 67 14.31 -8.80 19.52
C GLN A 67 13.01 -9.51 19.93
N ASP A 68 12.69 -9.46 21.22
CA ASP A 68 11.41 -9.95 21.71
C ASP A 68 10.27 -9.27 20.93
N PRO A 69 9.18 -9.98 20.63
CA PRO A 69 8.07 -9.40 19.88
C PRO A 69 7.61 -8.13 20.60
N ALA A 70 7.45 -7.04 19.84
CA ALA A 70 6.95 -5.76 20.33
C ALA A 70 5.46 -5.80 20.76
N SER A 71 4.97 -6.97 21.19
CA SER A 71 3.62 -7.22 21.67
C SER A 71 3.40 -6.71 23.10
N ALA A 72 4.46 -6.36 23.84
CA ALA A 72 4.35 -5.58 25.05
C ALA A 72 4.15 -4.11 24.67
N ARG A 73 2.88 -3.70 24.51
CA ARG A 73 2.49 -2.30 24.29
C ARG A 73 3.15 -1.42 25.36
N THR A 74 4.07 -0.54 24.95
CA THR A 74 4.75 0.37 25.86
C THR A 74 3.74 1.29 26.53
N ALA A 75 3.77 1.38 27.87
CA ALA A 75 2.85 2.21 28.67
C ALA A 75 2.94 3.73 28.36
N ALA A 76 3.94 4.15 27.58
CA ALA A 76 4.18 5.53 27.18
C ALA A 76 3.25 6.03 26.06
N TRP A 77 2.51 5.16 25.36
CA TRP A 77 1.65 5.57 24.23
C TRP A 77 0.16 5.56 24.58
N PRO A 78 -0.56 6.69 24.35
CA PRO A 78 -2.00 6.78 24.56
C PRO A 78 -2.81 5.68 23.85
N ASN A 79 -3.88 5.22 24.49
CA ASN A 79 -4.81 4.26 23.88
C ASN A 79 -5.60 4.92 22.75
N ASP A 80 -5.44 4.40 21.54
CA ASP A 80 -6.24 4.79 20.38
C ASP A 80 -7.71 4.36 20.59
N PRO A 81 -8.68 5.30 20.60
CA PRO A 81 -10.09 4.98 20.81
C PRO A 81 -10.65 4.06 19.72
N ASP A 82 -10.15 4.11 18.47
CA ASP A 82 -10.65 3.24 17.40
C ASP A 82 -10.21 1.79 17.59
N VAL A 83 -9.01 1.57 18.12
CA VAL A 83 -8.51 0.23 18.45
C VAL A 83 -9.27 -0.34 19.65
N ALA A 84 -9.60 0.50 20.64
CA ALA A 84 -10.41 0.10 21.78
C ALA A 84 -11.82 -0.30 21.34
N ARG A 85 -12.50 0.55 20.56
CA ARG A 85 -13.82 0.27 19.99
C ARG A 85 -13.84 -1.03 19.18
N ARG A 86 -12.86 -1.23 18.29
CA ARG A 86 -12.74 -2.47 17.50
C ARG A 86 -12.55 -3.72 18.38
N ARG A 87 -11.83 -3.59 19.50
CA ARG A 87 -11.64 -4.69 20.45
C ARG A 87 -12.96 -5.00 21.18
N GLU A 88 -13.69 -3.98 21.60
CA GLU A 88 -15.00 -4.11 22.24
C GLU A 88 -16.04 -4.73 21.29
N GLU A 89 -16.12 -4.30 20.04
CA GLU A 89 -16.99 -4.88 19.01
C GLU A 89 -16.70 -6.38 18.80
N LYS A 90 -15.41 -6.76 18.74
CA LYS A 90 -14.99 -8.17 18.65
C LYS A 90 -15.35 -8.96 19.90
N ALA A 91 -15.22 -8.37 21.08
CA ALA A 91 -15.61 -9.01 22.34
C ALA A 91 -17.13 -9.19 22.41
N ALA A 92 -17.90 -8.17 22.05
CA ALA A 92 -19.36 -8.19 22.01
C ALA A 92 -19.90 -9.24 21.03
N THR A 93 -19.25 -9.40 19.87
CA THR A 93 -19.63 -10.43 18.88
C THR A 93 -19.36 -11.85 19.40
N ARG A 94 -18.38 -12.03 20.29
CA ARG A 94 -18.07 -13.33 20.90
C ARG A 94 -19.05 -13.69 22.02
N VAL A 95 -19.65 -12.71 22.68
CA VAL A 95 -20.63 -12.96 23.73
C VAL A 95 -21.88 -13.55 23.06
N PRO A 96 -22.28 -14.80 23.37
CA PRO A 96 -23.52 -15.34 22.86
C PRO A 96 -24.67 -14.44 23.34
N THR A 97 -25.50 -13.98 22.42
CA THR A 97 -26.66 -13.16 22.74
C THR A 97 -27.57 -13.95 23.69
N PHE A 98 -27.61 -13.53 24.94
CA PHE A 98 -28.53 -14.08 25.93
C PHE A 98 -29.94 -13.72 25.49
N ASN A 99 -30.66 -14.67 24.90
CA ASN A 99 -32.05 -14.49 24.50
C ASN A 99 -32.93 -14.49 25.77
N PRO A 100 -33.47 -13.36 26.26
CA PRO A 100 -34.20 -13.32 27.53
C PRO A 100 -35.41 -14.28 27.61
N ASN A 101 -35.89 -14.79 26.46
CA ASN A 101 -36.91 -15.82 26.38
C ASN A 101 -36.37 -17.27 26.43
N TRP A 102 -35.10 -17.52 26.72
CA TRP A 102 -34.55 -18.89 26.86
C TRP A 102 -35.24 -19.67 27.98
N ARG A 103 -35.79 -18.98 28.98
CA ARG A 103 -36.61 -19.58 30.05
C ARG A 103 -37.99 -20.02 29.58
N ASN A 104 -38.52 -19.35 28.55
CA ASN A 104 -39.85 -19.60 27.99
C ASN A 104 -39.82 -20.64 26.86
N ASN A 105 -38.63 -21.09 26.45
CA ASN A 105 -38.49 -22.17 25.50
C ASN A 105 -38.16 -23.46 26.29
N PRO A 106 -39.12 -24.37 26.49
CA PRO A 106 -38.81 -25.63 27.15
C PRO A 106 -37.71 -26.35 26.37
N MET A 107 -36.70 -26.86 27.08
CA MET A 107 -35.69 -27.74 26.47
C MET A 107 -36.41 -29.00 26.00
N LEU A 108 -36.70 -29.08 24.70
CA LEU A 108 -37.36 -30.23 24.10
C LEU A 108 -36.48 -31.47 24.28
N SER A 109 -37.06 -32.54 24.81
CA SER A 109 -36.41 -33.85 24.87
C SER A 109 -36.15 -34.40 23.46
N GLN A 110 -35.18 -35.31 23.34
CA GLN A 110 -34.87 -35.96 22.07
C GLN A 110 -36.09 -36.68 21.47
N GLU A 111 -37.01 -37.14 22.29
CA GLU A 111 -38.26 -37.77 21.86
C GLU A 111 -39.27 -36.75 21.32
N GLU A 112 -39.44 -35.60 21.97
CA GLU A 112 -40.30 -34.52 21.49
C GLU A 112 -39.80 -33.93 20.16
N LEU A 113 -38.48 -33.78 20.01
CA LEU A 113 -37.85 -33.40 18.73
C LEU A 113 -38.10 -34.43 17.62
N ARG A 114 -38.17 -35.72 17.98
CA ARG A 114 -38.48 -36.80 17.03
C ARG A 114 -39.97 -36.83 16.68
N LYS A 115 -40.86 -36.51 17.61
CA LYS A 115 -42.31 -36.41 17.36
C LYS A 115 -42.66 -35.27 16.39
N GLY A 116 -41.95 -34.15 16.46
CA GLY A 116 -42.08 -33.04 15.51
C GLY A 116 -41.39 -33.26 14.15
N ARG A 117 -40.60 -34.34 14.01
CA ARG A 117 -39.94 -34.69 12.75
C ARG A 117 -40.92 -35.41 11.84
N ILE A 118 -41.66 -34.64 11.05
CA ILE A 118 -42.32 -35.20 9.87
C ILE A 118 -41.24 -35.75 8.92
N ALA A 119 -41.44 -36.93 8.37
CA ALA A 119 -40.68 -37.36 7.19
C ALA A 119 -40.81 -36.25 6.15
N ARG A 120 -39.75 -35.97 5.38
CA ARG A 120 -39.78 -34.94 4.31
C ARG A 120 -40.82 -35.37 3.26
N GLY A 121 -42.09 -35.08 3.52
CA GLY A 121 -43.18 -35.07 2.58
C GLY A 121 -43.19 -33.74 1.84
N GLU A 122 -44.03 -33.66 0.81
CA GLU A 122 -44.16 -32.52 -0.10
C GLU A 122 -44.54 -31.19 0.59
N GLU A 123 -44.87 -31.22 1.89
CA GLU A 123 -45.20 -30.09 2.77
C GLU A 123 -44.01 -29.57 3.61
N ALA A 124 -42.76 -29.84 3.22
CA ALA A 124 -41.63 -29.13 3.82
C ALA A 124 -41.83 -27.60 3.60
N PRO A 125 -41.62 -26.74 4.62
CA PRO A 125 -41.77 -25.31 4.45
C PRO A 125 -40.87 -24.87 3.30
N GLN A 126 -41.50 -24.46 2.21
CA GLN A 126 -40.80 -23.94 1.05
C GLN A 126 -40.13 -22.66 1.55
N VAL A 127 -38.81 -22.69 1.72
CA VAL A 127 -38.06 -21.46 1.97
C VAL A 127 -38.36 -20.59 0.76
N ALA A 128 -39.18 -19.55 0.96
CA ALA A 128 -39.50 -18.59 -0.09
C ALA A 128 -38.21 -18.20 -0.78
N ALA A 129 -38.18 -18.22 -2.11
CA ALA A 129 -36.93 -18.05 -2.86
C ALA A 129 -36.16 -16.79 -2.40
N ASP A 130 -36.87 -15.75 -1.98
CA ASP A 130 -36.31 -14.50 -1.48
C ASP A 130 -35.61 -14.61 -0.11
N HIS A 131 -35.83 -15.67 0.66
CA HIS A 131 -35.28 -15.86 2.01
C HIS A 131 -34.26 -16.99 2.11
N ASN A 132 -33.65 -17.40 0.99
CA ASN A 132 -32.52 -18.33 1.04
C ASN A 132 -31.18 -17.57 1.20
N ASN A 133 -30.18 -18.25 1.80
CA ASN A 133 -28.83 -17.70 1.95
C ASN A 133 -28.23 -17.31 0.58
N TYR A 134 -28.53 -18.11 -0.43
CA TYR A 134 -28.03 -17.89 -1.78
C TYR A 134 -28.45 -16.54 -2.37
N ASN A 135 -29.75 -16.20 -2.37
CA ASN A 135 -30.23 -14.95 -2.96
C ASN A 135 -29.87 -13.72 -2.12
N ASN A 136 -29.83 -13.84 -0.79
CA ASN A 136 -29.56 -12.70 0.08
C ASN A 136 -28.07 -12.38 0.23
N GLN A 137 -27.21 -13.40 0.30
CA GLN A 137 -25.79 -13.21 0.61
C GLN A 137 -24.89 -13.52 -0.58
N ILE A 138 -25.11 -14.64 -1.25
CA ILE A 138 -24.16 -15.15 -2.27
C ILE A 138 -24.38 -14.47 -3.62
N GLN A 139 -25.62 -14.36 -4.07
CA GLN A 139 -26.00 -13.81 -5.38
C GLN A 139 -25.47 -12.37 -5.58
N PRO A 140 -25.66 -11.42 -4.63
CA PRO A 140 -25.14 -10.06 -4.80
C PRO A 140 -23.62 -10.02 -4.93
N ILE A 141 -22.90 -10.89 -4.19
CA ILE A 141 -21.43 -10.99 -4.26
C ILE A 141 -21.00 -11.53 -5.62
N VAL A 142 -21.66 -12.57 -6.12
CA VAL A 142 -21.36 -13.17 -7.43
C VAL A 142 -21.64 -12.18 -8.56
N VAL A 143 -22.78 -11.49 -8.52
CA VAL A 143 -23.15 -10.46 -9.49
C VAL A 143 -22.15 -9.30 -9.45
N GLY A 144 -21.80 -8.81 -8.26
CA GLY A 144 -20.79 -7.75 -8.10
C GLY A 144 -19.43 -8.14 -8.66
N ARG A 145 -18.97 -9.37 -8.38
CA ARG A 145 -17.74 -9.93 -8.96
C ARG A 145 -17.83 -10.00 -10.48
N GLN A 146 -18.94 -10.50 -11.03
CA GLN A 146 -19.11 -10.65 -12.47
C GLN A 146 -19.17 -9.30 -13.18
N LEU A 147 -19.83 -8.30 -12.59
CA LEU A 147 -19.90 -6.95 -13.11
C LEU A 147 -18.51 -6.30 -13.15
N ALA A 148 -17.75 -6.41 -12.05
CA ALA A 148 -16.37 -5.93 -11.99
C ALA A 148 -15.48 -6.62 -13.04
N ALA A 149 -15.61 -7.93 -13.24
CA ALA A 149 -14.87 -8.66 -14.25
C ALA A 149 -15.20 -8.20 -15.68
N ARG A 150 -16.48 -8.01 -16.00
CA ARG A 150 -16.91 -7.46 -17.31
C ARG A 150 -16.36 -6.06 -17.55
N HIS A 151 -16.32 -5.26 -16.50
CA HIS A 151 -15.81 -3.91 -16.57
C HIS A 151 -14.31 -3.87 -16.89
N ASN A 152 -13.52 -4.69 -16.19
CA ASN A 152 -12.10 -4.85 -16.47
C ASN A 152 -11.85 -5.39 -17.89
N GLN A 153 -12.71 -6.29 -18.38
CA GLN A 153 -12.62 -6.79 -19.77
C GLN A 153 -12.87 -5.67 -20.78
N ALA A 154 -13.90 -4.85 -20.59
CA ALA A 154 -14.17 -3.71 -21.47
C ALA A 154 -13.01 -2.70 -21.47
N ASP A 155 -12.38 -2.46 -20.31
CA ASP A 155 -11.21 -1.59 -20.21
C ASP A 155 -9.99 -2.18 -20.95
N VAL A 156 -9.84 -3.50 -20.96
CA VAL A 156 -8.80 -4.22 -21.73
C VAL A 156 -9.07 -4.15 -23.23
N ASP A 157 -10.31 -4.37 -23.65
CA ASP A 157 -10.71 -4.36 -25.07
C ASP A 157 -10.58 -2.95 -25.67
N ALA A 158 -10.71 -1.90 -24.85
CA ALA A 158 -10.51 -0.52 -25.25
C ALA A 158 -9.02 -0.10 -25.37
N LEU A 159 -8.06 -0.96 -25.00
CA LEU A 159 -6.63 -0.65 -25.12
C LEU A 159 -6.21 -0.61 -26.59
N GLN A 160 -5.67 0.53 -27.02
CA GLN A 160 -5.13 0.72 -28.36
C GLN A 160 -3.69 1.24 -28.28
N TYR A 161 -2.86 0.85 -29.25
CA TYR A 161 -1.47 1.31 -29.30
C TYR A 161 -1.41 2.81 -29.56
N GLY A 162 -0.64 3.54 -28.74
CA GLY A 162 -0.47 4.98 -28.89
C GLY A 162 -1.69 5.83 -28.49
N ALA A 163 -2.81 5.22 -28.08
CA ALA A 163 -3.92 5.93 -27.46
C ALA A 163 -3.91 5.65 -25.95
N GLU A 164 -4.13 6.68 -25.15
CA GLU A 164 -4.21 6.54 -23.70
C GLU A 164 -5.65 6.24 -23.27
N PRO A 165 -5.87 5.29 -22.34
CA PRO A 165 -7.17 5.08 -21.72
C PRO A 165 -7.66 6.34 -21.00
N GLN A 166 -8.97 6.62 -21.10
CA GLN A 166 -9.58 7.76 -20.42
C GLN A 166 -9.41 7.65 -18.91
N ARG A 167 -9.05 8.76 -18.26
CA ARG A 167 -8.94 8.84 -16.80
C ARG A 167 -10.32 8.89 -16.16
N ARG A 168 -10.59 7.98 -15.22
CA ARG A 168 -11.90 7.80 -14.58
C ARG A 168 -11.89 8.04 -13.08
N LEU A 169 -10.77 7.76 -12.42
CA LEU A 169 -10.62 7.88 -10.97
C LEU A 169 -9.50 8.86 -10.62
N LEU A 170 -9.57 9.47 -9.44
CA LEU A 170 -8.53 10.37 -8.96
C LEU A 170 -7.23 9.64 -8.61
N THR A 171 -7.34 8.35 -8.28
CA THR A 171 -6.22 7.44 -8.03
C THR A 171 -5.48 7.01 -9.29
N GLU A 172 -6.09 7.17 -10.46
CA GLU A 172 -5.41 6.93 -11.72
C GLU A 172 -4.45 8.08 -12.04
N PRO A 173 -3.28 7.78 -12.63
CA PRO A 173 -2.32 8.81 -12.98
C PRO A 173 -2.92 9.85 -13.93
N PRO A 174 -2.39 11.09 -13.94
CA PRO A 174 -2.79 12.12 -14.89
C PRO A 174 -2.63 11.66 -16.35
N THR A 175 -3.32 12.34 -17.27
CA THR A 175 -3.21 12.10 -18.71
C THR A 175 -1.76 12.26 -19.18
N GLY A 176 -1.29 11.32 -19.98
CA GLY A 176 0.03 11.21 -20.59
C GLY A 176 0.83 10.01 -20.09
N TYR A 177 0.47 9.46 -18.92
CA TYR A 177 1.27 8.45 -18.22
C TYR A 177 0.86 7.01 -18.54
N ARG A 178 -0.36 6.78 -19.04
CA ARG A 178 -0.86 5.43 -19.39
C ARG A 178 -0.71 5.10 -20.87
N ARG A 179 -0.01 5.92 -21.66
CA ARG A 179 0.20 5.65 -23.09
C ARG A 179 1.16 4.47 -23.27
N PRO A 180 0.72 3.33 -23.82
CA PRO A 180 1.60 2.20 -24.06
C PRO A 180 2.60 2.54 -25.18
N ALA A 181 3.83 2.05 -25.06
CA ALA A 181 4.80 2.10 -26.16
C ALA A 181 4.28 1.28 -27.35
N SER A 182 4.68 1.63 -28.57
CA SER A 182 4.25 0.93 -29.80
C SER A 182 4.62 -0.55 -29.83
N THR A 183 5.59 -0.97 -29.02
CA THR A 183 6.09 -2.34 -28.91
C THR A 183 5.61 -3.08 -27.65
N ALA A 184 4.87 -2.42 -26.76
CA ALA A 184 4.42 -3.00 -25.51
C ALA A 184 3.17 -3.86 -25.71
N ALA A 185 3.13 -5.08 -25.16
CA ALA A 185 1.93 -5.90 -25.22
C ALA A 185 0.74 -5.20 -24.56
N LEU A 186 -0.40 -5.14 -25.26
CA LEU A 186 -1.66 -4.61 -24.73
C LEU A 186 -2.46 -5.71 -24.04
N GLY A 187 -3.16 -5.33 -22.96
CA GLY A 187 -4.00 -6.23 -22.18
C GLY A 187 -3.22 -7.05 -21.14
N PRO A 188 -3.90 -7.94 -20.39
CA PRO A 188 -3.23 -8.91 -19.54
C PRO A 188 -2.37 -9.75 -20.49
N GLY A 189 -1.05 -9.64 -20.36
CA GLY A 189 -0.09 -10.26 -21.27
C GLY A 189 -0.42 -11.74 -21.54
N ALA A 190 0.06 -12.27 -22.68
CA ALA A 190 -0.29 -13.61 -23.19
C ALA A 190 -0.20 -14.76 -22.16
N ARG A 191 0.49 -14.56 -21.03
CA ARG A 191 0.34 -15.36 -19.81
C ARG A 191 0.25 -14.41 -18.60
N GLY A 192 -0.96 -14.24 -18.05
CA GLY A 192 -1.11 -13.82 -16.66
C GLY A 192 -0.56 -14.90 -15.72
N PRO A 193 -0.55 -14.69 -14.40
CA PRO A 193 -0.22 -15.75 -13.45
C PRO A 193 -1.13 -16.95 -13.72
N VAL A 194 -0.55 -18.02 -14.26
CA VAL A 194 -1.27 -19.27 -14.48
C VAL A 194 -1.41 -19.88 -13.10
N GLU A 195 -2.63 -19.94 -12.58
CA GLU A 195 -2.91 -20.74 -11.40
C GLU A 195 -2.36 -22.15 -11.65
N ASP A 196 -1.51 -22.63 -10.76
CA ASP A 196 -0.93 -23.96 -10.88
C ASP A 196 -2.03 -25.00 -10.67
N LYS A 197 -2.61 -25.45 -11.78
CA LYS A 197 -3.64 -26.49 -11.81
C LYS A 197 -3.08 -27.88 -11.49
N GLN A 198 -1.76 -28.03 -11.31
CA GLN A 198 -1.10 -29.28 -10.95
C GLN A 198 -0.88 -29.45 -9.45
N ALA A 199 -1.21 -28.45 -8.62
CA ALA A 199 -1.22 -28.61 -7.17
C ALA A 199 -2.33 -29.59 -6.75
N VAL A 200 -1.93 -30.85 -6.54
CA VAL A 200 -2.79 -32.03 -6.29
C VAL A 200 -3.86 -31.78 -5.20
N GLY A 201 -3.60 -30.90 -4.22
CA GLY A 201 -4.54 -30.64 -3.13
C GLY A 201 -5.65 -29.61 -3.39
N GLN A 202 -5.53 -28.69 -4.36
CA GLN A 202 -6.51 -27.58 -4.45
C GLN A 202 -7.84 -28.00 -5.11
N ARG A 203 -7.80 -28.95 -6.05
CA ARG A 203 -9.02 -29.46 -6.70
C ARG A 203 -9.89 -30.26 -5.74
N GLU A 204 -9.25 -31.03 -4.88
CA GLU A 204 -9.89 -31.94 -3.90
C GLU A 204 -10.71 -31.17 -2.86
N PHE A 205 -10.22 -30.01 -2.40
CA PHE A 205 -10.96 -29.13 -1.50
C PHE A 205 -12.15 -28.43 -2.16
N VAL A 206 -12.06 -28.10 -3.45
CA VAL A 206 -13.13 -27.41 -4.19
C VAL A 206 -14.24 -28.40 -4.60
N THR A 207 -13.89 -29.65 -4.90
CA THR A 207 -14.87 -30.69 -5.27
C THR A 207 -15.35 -31.54 -4.10
N GLY A 208 -14.77 -31.38 -2.90
CA GLY A 208 -15.14 -32.11 -1.70
C GLY A 208 -14.73 -33.58 -1.68
N ILE A 209 -13.82 -33.99 -2.58
CA ILE A 209 -13.32 -35.36 -2.67
C ILE A 209 -12.06 -35.43 -1.81
N LYS A 210 -12.04 -36.33 -0.82
CA LYS A 210 -10.85 -36.53 0.03
C LYS A 210 -9.70 -37.12 -0.81
N PRO A 211 -8.45 -36.70 -0.59
CA PRO A 211 -7.30 -37.36 -1.20
C PRO A 211 -7.31 -38.84 -0.82
N VAL A 212 -7.21 -39.70 -1.83
CA VAL A 212 -6.97 -41.13 -1.63
C VAL A 212 -5.52 -41.25 -1.16
N GLN A 213 -5.33 -41.87 0.01
CA GLN A 213 -4.00 -42.15 0.57
C GLN A 213 -3.22 -43.16 -0.27
#